data_AF-A0A317NB65-F1
#
_entry.id   AF-A0A317NB65-F1
#
_cell.length_a   1.000
_cell.length_b   1.000
_cell.length_c   1.000
_cell.angle_alpha   90.00
_cell.angle_beta   90.00
_cell.angle_gamma   90.00
#
_symmetry.space_group_name_H-M   'P 1'
#
loop_
_entity.id
_entity.type
_entity.pdbx_description
1 polymer ?
#
loop_
_entity_poly.entity_id
_entity_poly.type
_entity_poly.pdbx_seq_one_letter_code
_entity_poly.pdbx_strand_id
1 'polypeptide(L)'
;MADDSHDFTFDIDELEQLISRANGFIGFLTESLDGINNRIASIQENWQGVAADAQEEAYREWATGAATVIEGLTQMYNAAVTARNAYSAAQEANLRMSGG
;
A
#
# COMPACT_ATOMS: atom_id res chain seq x y z
N MET A 1 -2.62 19.55 -40.76
CA MET A 1 -3.30 19.63 -39.45
C MET A 1 -2.91 18.35 -38.75
N ALA A 2 -2.06 18.44 -37.73
CA ALA A 2 -1.56 17.27 -37.03
C ALA A 2 -2.72 16.68 -36.21
N ASP A 3 -3.08 15.44 -36.54
CA ASP A 3 -3.92 14.63 -35.67
C ASP A 3 -3.01 14.06 -34.58
N ASP A 4 -2.64 14.92 -33.62
CA ASP A 4 -1.97 14.52 -32.38
C ASP A 4 -3.00 14.00 -31.38
N SER A 5 -3.96 13.20 -31.85
CA SER A 5 -4.74 12.34 -30.96
C SER A 5 -3.79 11.22 -30.53
N HIS A 6 -2.88 11.53 -29.61
CA HIS A 6 -2.17 10.51 -28.87
C HIS A 6 -3.23 9.64 -28.23
N ASP A 7 -3.47 8.46 -28.79
CA ASP A 7 -4.21 7.41 -28.13
C ASP A 7 -3.53 7.20 -26.78
N PHE A 8 -4.09 7.80 -25.74
CA PHE A 8 -3.73 7.52 -24.37
C PHE A 8 -4.26 6.11 -24.09
N THR A 9 -3.59 5.10 -24.62
CA THR A 9 -3.78 3.71 -24.21
C THR A 9 -3.12 3.57 -22.84
N PHE A 10 -3.79 4.08 -21.82
CA PHE A 10 -3.40 3.84 -20.45
C PHE A 10 -3.66 2.36 -20.16
N ASP A 11 -2.63 1.60 -19.82
CA ASP A 11 -2.76 0.18 -19.50
C ASP A 11 -3.42 0.05 -18.12
N ILE A 12 -4.75 0.03 -18.13
CA ILE A 12 -5.59 -0.16 -16.95
C ILE A 12 -5.29 -1.53 -16.32
N ASP A 13 -4.93 -2.54 -17.12
CA ASP A 13 -4.64 -3.88 -16.63
C ASP A 13 -3.31 -3.94 -15.86
N GLU A 14 -2.31 -3.17 -16.28
CA GLU A 14 -1.05 -3.01 -15.53
C GLU A 14 -1.29 -2.30 -14.19
N LEU A 15 -2.15 -1.27 -14.18
CA LEU A 15 -2.52 -0.56 -12.95
C LEU A 15 -3.29 -1.48 -11.98
N GLU A 16 -4.20 -2.32 -12.48
CA GLU A 16 -4.92 -3.31 -11.68
C GLU A 16 -3.97 -4.33 -11.03
N GLN A 17 -2.98 -4.81 -11.79
CA GLN A 17 -1.97 -5.73 -11.27
C GLN A 17 -1.13 -5.07 -10.18
N LEU A 18 -0.74 -3.80 -10.36
CA LEU A 18 0.01 -3.05 -9.35
C LEU A 18 -0.82 -2.87 -8.07
N ILE A 19 -2.09 -2.47 -8.20
CA ILE A 19 -3.03 -2.33 -7.08
C ILE A 19 -3.16 -3.65 -6.31
N SER A 20 -3.35 -4.76 -7.02
CA SER A 20 -3.46 -6.09 -6.42
C SER A 20 -2.20 -6.48 -5.63
N ARG A 21 -1.02 -6.30 -6.22
CA ARG A 21 0.27 -6.58 -5.56
C ARG A 21 0.50 -5.68 -4.35
N ALA A 22 0.18 -4.40 -4.46
CA ALA A 22 0.30 -3.44 -3.36
C ALA A 22 -0.60 -3.82 -2.19
N ASN A 23 -1.86 -4.19 -2.44
CA ASN A 23 -2.78 -4.65 -1.40
C ASN A 23 -2.26 -5.90 -0.68
N GLY A 24 -1.79 -6.89 -1.45
CA GLY A 24 -1.20 -8.11 -0.88
C GLY A 24 0.04 -7.82 -0.02
N PHE A 25 0.90 -6.90 -0.48
CA PHE A 25 2.09 -6.50 0.26
C PHE A 25 1.76 -5.75 1.56
N ILE A 26 0.79 -4.84 1.54
CA ILE A 26 0.30 -4.14 2.75
C ILE A 26 -0.22 -5.15 3.78
N GLY A 27 -1.01 -6.14 3.33
CA GLY A 27 -1.49 -7.21 4.19
C GLY A 27 -0.34 -8.01 4.83
N PHE A 28 0.61 -8.45 4.01
CA PHE A 28 1.80 -9.17 4.47
C PHE A 28 2.61 -8.38 5.51
N LEU A 29 2.84 -7.08 5.29
CA LEU A 29 3.58 -6.24 6.22
C LEU A 29 2.83 -6.08 7.55
N THR A 30 1.51 -5.91 7.49
CA THR A 30 0.65 -5.77 8.67
C THR A 30 0.70 -7.04 9.52
N GLU A 31 0.47 -8.20 8.91
CA GLU A 31 0.55 -9.50 9.60
C GLU A 31 1.94 -9.76 10.19
N SER A 32 2.99 -9.37 9.47
CA SER A 32 4.38 -9.51 9.94
C SER A 32 4.64 -8.65 11.17
N LEU A 33 4.18 -7.39 11.18
CA LEU A 33 4.34 -6.48 12.31
C LEU A 33 3.59 -7.01 13.55
N ASP A 34 2.36 -7.49 13.37
CA ASP A 34 1.58 -8.11 14.45
C ASP A 34 2.27 -9.38 15.00
N GLY A 35 2.82 -10.20 14.12
CA GLY A 35 3.60 -11.39 14.50
C GLY A 35 4.84 -11.05 15.32
N ILE A 36 5.56 -9.97 14.96
CA ILE A 36 6.72 -9.50 15.71
C ILE A 36 6.30 -8.91 17.06
N ASN A 37 5.23 -8.09 17.10
CA ASN A 37 4.67 -7.54 18.34
C ASN A 37 4.37 -8.62 19.37
N ASN A 38 3.69 -9.69 18.95
CA ASN A 38 3.34 -10.82 19.82
C ASN A 38 4.58 -11.55 20.36
N ARG A 39 5.61 -11.73 19.52
CA ARG A 39 6.87 -12.38 19.94
C ARG A 39 7.65 -11.52 20.92
N ILE A 40 7.73 -10.23 20.68
CA ILE A 40 8.40 -9.28 21.57
C ILE A 40 7.70 -9.27 22.93
N ALA A 41 6.37 -9.18 22.95
CA ALA A 41 5.59 -9.20 24.19
C ALA A 41 5.87 -10.48 25.01
N SER A 42 5.89 -11.64 24.36
CA SER A 42 6.19 -12.92 25.03
C SER A 42 7.62 -12.99 25.60
N ILE A 43 8.61 -12.43 24.90
CA ILE A 43 10.00 -12.40 25.39
C ILE A 43 10.12 -11.48 26.62
N GLN A 44 9.45 -10.32 26.59
CA GLN A 44 9.49 -9.32 27.65
C GLN A 44 8.86 -9.79 28.97
N GLU A 45 8.02 -10.83 28.97
CA GLU A 45 7.49 -11.42 30.20
C GLU A 45 8.58 -11.92 31.15
N ASN A 46 9.68 -12.44 30.59
CA ASN A 46 10.75 -13.10 31.36
C ASN A 46 12.11 -12.39 31.23
N TRP A 47 12.21 -11.39 30.37
CA TRP A 47 13.44 -10.62 30.15
C TRP A 47 13.33 -9.26 30.83
N GLN A 48 14.18 -9.02 31.84
CA GLN A 48 14.16 -7.80 32.64
C GLN A 48 15.55 -7.19 32.78
N GLY A 49 15.57 -5.90 33.15
CA GLY A 49 16.78 -5.13 33.41
C GLY A 49 17.15 -4.20 32.26
N VAL A 50 18.26 -3.47 32.42
CA VAL A 50 18.65 -2.34 31.54
C VAL A 50 18.69 -2.71 30.05
N ALA A 51 19.07 -3.95 29.71
CA ALA A 51 19.08 -4.41 28.33
C ALA A 51 17.67 -4.64 27.76
N ALA A 52 16.73 -5.09 28.59
CA ALA A 52 15.33 -5.25 28.19
C ALA A 52 14.67 -3.89 27.95
N ASP A 53 14.93 -2.92 28.84
CA ASP A 53 14.43 -1.54 28.70
C ASP A 53 14.94 -0.88 27.40
N ALA A 54 16.25 -1.00 27.13
CA ALA A 54 16.86 -0.46 25.91
C ALA A 54 16.31 -1.14 24.64
N GLN A 55 16.01 -2.43 24.71
CA GLN A 55 15.40 -3.15 23.60
C GLN A 55 13.94 -2.72 23.37
N GLU A 56 13.16 -2.53 24.43
CA GLU A 56 11.77 -2.06 24.33
C GLU A 56 11.71 -0.68 23.69
N GLU A 57 12.58 0.24 24.11
CA GLU A 57 12.67 1.58 23.52
C GLU A 57 13.01 1.52 22.02
N ALA A 58 14.06 0.80 21.66
CA ALA A 58 14.46 0.63 20.26
C ALA A 58 13.38 -0.05 19.42
N TYR A 59 12.67 -1.03 20.00
CA TYR A 59 11.57 -1.71 19.34
C TYR A 59 10.38 -0.77 19.08
N ARG A 60 10.05 0.08 20.06
CA ARG A 60 8.95 1.04 19.92
C ARG A 60 9.21 2.05 18.80
N GLU A 61 10.44 2.54 18.70
CA GLU A 61 10.85 3.41 17.59
C GLU A 61 10.72 2.70 16.24
N TRP A 62 11.25 1.47 16.16
CA TRP A 62 11.15 0.66 14.95
C TRP A 62 9.69 0.37 14.55
N ALA A 63 8.84 -0.03 15.50
CA ALA A 63 7.43 -0.36 15.25
C ALA A 63 6.65 0.87 14.78
N THR A 64 6.97 2.05 15.34
CA THR A 64 6.41 3.32 14.86
C THR A 64 6.78 3.58 13.41
N GLY A 65 8.06 3.42 13.05
CA GLY A 65 8.51 3.57 11.67
C GLY A 65 7.86 2.57 10.71
N ALA A 66 7.74 1.30 11.13
CA ALA A 66 7.06 0.26 10.35
C ALA A 66 5.58 0.61 10.09
N ALA A 67 4.87 1.10 11.10
CA ALA A 67 3.49 1.56 10.96
C ALA A 67 3.38 2.73 9.97
N THR A 68 4.30 3.70 10.03
CA THR A 68 4.35 4.82 9.06
C THR A 68 4.56 4.34 7.63
N VAL A 69 5.39 3.32 7.40
CA VAL A 69 5.57 2.75 6.06
C VAL A 69 4.28 2.10 5.56
N ILE A 70 3.61 1.31 6.39
CA ILE A 70 2.32 0.67 6.04
C ILE A 70 1.27 1.73 5.69
N GLU A 71 1.21 2.81 6.47
CA GLU A 71 0.30 3.93 6.23
C GLU A 71 0.58 4.59 4.88
N GLY A 72 1.84 4.92 4.58
CA GLY A 72 2.24 5.54 3.32
C GLY A 72 1.92 4.65 2.11
N LEU A 73 2.17 3.35 2.21
CA LEU A 73 1.81 2.39 1.17
C LEU A 73 0.29 2.32 0.98
N THR A 74 -0.49 2.36 2.05
CA THR A 74 -1.95 2.40 2.01
C THR A 74 -2.47 3.66 1.32
N GLN A 75 -1.85 4.82 1.58
CA GLN A 75 -2.19 6.07 0.89
C GLN A 75 -1.90 5.98 -0.61
N MET A 76 -0.73 5.44 -1.00
CA MET A 76 -0.38 5.21 -2.41
C MET A 76 -1.34 4.24 -3.10
N TYR A 77 -1.71 3.15 -2.42
CA TYR A 77 -2.71 2.20 -2.91
C TYR A 77 -4.06 2.88 -3.19
N ASN A 78 -4.55 3.68 -2.23
CA ASN A 78 -5.81 4.40 -2.40
C ASN A 78 -5.76 5.39 -3.57
N ALA A 79 -4.65 6.12 -3.73
CA ALA A 79 -4.46 7.02 -4.87
C ALA A 79 -4.48 6.26 -6.21
N ALA A 80 -3.84 5.09 -6.28
CA ALA A 80 -3.86 4.24 -7.47
C ALA A 80 -5.29 3.76 -7.80
N VAL A 81 -6.05 3.32 -6.80
CA VAL A 81 -7.47 2.93 -6.97
C VAL A 81 -8.31 4.11 -7.47
N THR A 82 -8.12 5.31 -6.92
CA THR A 82 -8.82 6.52 -7.40
C THR A 82 -8.48 6.82 -8.86
N ALA A 83 -7.20 6.78 -9.24
CA ALA A 83 -6.78 7.00 -10.62
C ALA A 83 -7.38 5.97 -11.57
N ARG A 84 -7.32 4.69 -11.20
CA ARG A 84 -7.93 3.59 -11.96
C ARG A 84 -9.41 3.81 -12.21
N ASN A 85 -10.19 4.16 -11.17
CA ASN A 85 -11.62 4.41 -11.31
C ASN A 85 -11.92 5.60 -12.25
N ALA A 86 -11.11 6.67 -12.18
CA ALA A 86 -11.26 7.81 -13.08
C ALA A 86 -10.98 7.43 -14.54
N TYR A 87 -9.94 6.64 -14.81
CA TYR A 87 -9.62 6.17 -16.15
C TYR A 87 -10.69 5.24 -16.73
N SER A 88 -11.18 4.27 -15.94
CA SER A 88 -12.27 3.39 -16.39
C SER A 88 -13.53 4.19 -16.73
N ALA A 89 -13.91 5.18 -15.90
CA ALA A 89 -15.07 6.02 -16.16
C ALA A 89 -14.90 6.87 -17.44
N ALA A 90 -13.71 7.40 -17.69
CA ALA A 90 -13.41 8.16 -18.91
C ALA A 90 -13.49 7.26 -20.16
N GLN A 91 -12.97 6.04 -20.08
CA GLN A 91 -13.04 5.06 -21.17
C GLN A 91 -14.51 4.70 -21.50
N GLU A 92 -15.33 4.41 -20.49
CA GLU A 92 -16.76 4.13 -20.67
C GLU A 92 -17.54 5.31 -21.25
N ALA A 93 -17.20 6.53 -20.84
CA ALA A 93 -17.82 7.74 -21.41
C ALA A 93 -17.47 7.91 -22.90
N ASN A 94 -16.19 7.74 -23.25
CA ASN A 94 -15.73 7.83 -24.64
C ASN A 94 -16.38 6.77 -25.53
N LEU A 95 -16.49 5.51 -25.05
CA LEU A 95 -17.17 4.44 -25.78
C LEU A 95 -18.67 4.73 -26.01
N ARG A 96 -19.36 5.33 -25.04
CA ARG A 96 -20.76 5.76 -25.21
C ARG A 96 -20.91 6.89 -26.23
N MET A 97 -19.93 7.79 -26.30
CA MET A 97 -19.95 8.94 -27.23
C MET A 97 -19.56 8.55 -28.66
N SER A 98 -18.68 7.55 -28.84
CA SER A 98 -18.23 7.11 -30.17
C SER A 98 -19.11 6.03 -30.82
N GLY A 99 -19.97 5.37 -30.03
CA GLY A 99 -20.96 4.39 -30.50
C GLY A 99 -22.36 4.94 -30.76
N GLY A 100 -22.54 6.27 -30.75
CA GLY A 100 -23.80 6.98 -31.01
C GLY A 100 -23.80 7.78 -32.30
#